data_AF-A0AA85BQ16-F1
#
_entry.id   AF-A0AA85BQ16-F1
#
_cell.length_a   1.000
_cell.length_b   1.000
_cell.length_c   1.000
_cell.angle_alpha   90.00
_cell.angle_beta   90.00
_cell.angle_gamma   90.00
#
_symmetry.space_group_name_H-M   'P 1'
#
loop_
_entity.id
_entity.type
_entity.pdbx_description
1 polymer ?
#
loop_
_entity_poly.entity_id
_entity_poly.type
_entity_poly.pdbx_seq_one_letter_code
_entity_poly.pdbx_strand_id
1 'polypeptide(L)'
;MADVATLYWAATCVQEFQLSQMYVHRLQYVKSSGSRQQWARDDPAFLVLMMVFLIFTSLGFAFCMSLNAIQSVEFVLWVVFVDFIAISLLQATFFWIITNHFFVDSSKSRPQLNGLGPFVETDPQVEWGYAFDVHLNGFFPALCILHLLQLPFLYIILQNWFIGRLLGNTFWLTSFTYYTYITFLGYRSKFT
;
A
#
# COMPACT_ATOMS: atom_id res chain seq x y z
N MET A 1 0.16 -28.62 -3.45
CA MET A 1 1.25 -28.03 -2.64
C MET A 1 1.74 -26.82 -3.41
N ALA A 2 1.58 -25.62 -2.86
CA ALA A 2 2.28 -24.46 -3.43
C ALA A 2 3.78 -24.78 -3.34
N ASP A 3 4.46 -24.76 -4.48
CA ASP A 3 5.88 -25.09 -4.54
C ASP A 3 6.64 -24.07 -3.69
N VAL A 4 7.63 -24.55 -2.93
CA VAL A 4 8.53 -23.72 -2.12
C VAL A 4 9.16 -22.64 -3.00
N ALA A 5 9.35 -22.91 -4.29
CA ALA A 5 9.78 -21.93 -5.29
C ALA A 5 8.82 -20.74 -5.46
N THR A 6 7.50 -20.93 -5.38
CA THR A 6 6.51 -19.86 -5.53
C THR A 6 6.44 -18.96 -4.30
N LEU A 7 6.55 -19.55 -3.10
CA LEU A 7 6.65 -18.80 -1.84
C LEU A 7 7.98 -18.05 -1.75
N TYR A 8 9.08 -18.66 -2.21
CA TYR A 8 10.38 -17.99 -2.29
C TYR A 8 10.34 -16.81 -3.28
N TRP A 9 9.72 -16.98 -4.45
CA TRP A 9 9.56 -15.91 -5.45
C TRP A 9 8.67 -14.76 -4.99
N ALA A 10 7.56 -15.05 -4.29
CA ALA A 10 6.70 -14.01 -3.72
C ALA A 10 7.41 -13.25 -2.59
N ALA A 11 8.18 -13.95 -1.74
CA ALA A 11 8.96 -13.33 -0.68
C ALA A 11 10.12 -12.48 -1.24
N THR A 12 10.86 -12.95 -2.25
CA THR A 12 11.95 -12.19 -2.85
C THR A 12 11.48 -11.00 -3.67
N CYS A 13 10.36 -11.11 -4.39
CA CYS A 13 9.81 -9.98 -5.15
C CYS A 13 9.35 -8.83 -4.24
N VAL A 14 8.70 -9.14 -3.11
CA VAL A 14 8.34 -8.13 -2.09
C VAL A 14 9.60 -7.53 -1.45
N GLN A 15 10.63 -8.33 -1.20
CA GLN A 15 11.86 -7.88 -0.54
C GLN A 15 12.77 -7.03 -1.45
N GLU A 16 12.87 -7.37 -2.74
CA GLU A 16 13.52 -6.56 -3.77
C GLU A 16 12.80 -5.22 -3.98
N PHE A 17 11.46 -5.20 -3.91
CA PHE A 17 10.70 -3.96 -3.96
C PHE A 17 10.93 -3.11 -2.70
N GLN A 18 10.93 -3.68 -1.50
CA GLN A 18 11.25 -2.94 -0.28
C GLN A 18 12.71 -2.43 -0.26
N LEU A 19 13.65 -3.19 -0.81
CA LEU A 19 15.04 -2.76 -0.99
C LEU A 19 15.17 -1.64 -2.02
N SER A 20 14.40 -1.67 -3.11
CA SER A 20 14.34 -0.57 -4.07
C SER A 20 13.67 0.66 -3.48
N GLN A 21 12.60 0.50 -2.66
CA GLN A 21 12.02 1.59 -1.89
C GLN A 21 13.08 2.21 -0.96
N MET A 22 13.84 1.41 -0.21
CA MET A 22 14.88 1.88 0.70
C MET A 22 16.06 2.55 -0.02
N TYR A 23 16.47 2.00 -1.17
CA TYR A 23 17.53 2.56 -2.01
C TYR A 23 17.09 3.89 -2.66
N VAL A 24 15.87 3.94 -3.19
CA VAL A 24 15.25 5.16 -3.72
C VAL A 24 15.05 6.19 -2.61
N HIS A 25 14.64 5.77 -1.40
CA HIS A 25 14.50 6.66 -0.24
C HIS A 25 15.85 7.26 0.18
N ARG A 26 16.94 6.47 0.11
CA ARG A 26 18.31 6.95 0.32
C ARG A 26 18.73 7.96 -0.75
N LEU A 27 18.37 7.73 -2.01
CA LEU A 27 18.66 8.67 -3.10
C LEU A 27 17.80 9.94 -3.02
N GLN A 28 16.54 9.83 -2.61
CA GLN A 28 15.64 10.96 -2.35
C GLN A 28 16.15 11.81 -1.20
N TYR A 29 16.61 11.20 -0.10
CA TYR A 29 17.26 11.92 1.01
C TYR A 29 18.47 12.76 0.55
N VAL A 30 19.30 12.19 -0.33
CA VAL A 30 20.45 12.90 -0.92
C VAL A 30 20.00 14.02 -1.87
N LYS A 31 18.91 13.83 -2.62
CA LYS A 31 18.35 14.82 -3.57
C LYS A 31 17.61 15.97 -2.87
N SER A 32 16.89 15.69 -1.78
CA SER A 32 16.19 16.67 -0.93
C SER A 32 17.14 17.62 -0.19
N SER A 33 18.44 17.33 -0.19
CA SER A 33 19.47 18.25 0.30
C SER A 33 19.76 19.42 -0.67
N GLY A 34 19.17 19.45 -1.88
CA GLY A 34 19.45 20.47 -2.91
C GLY A 34 18.23 21.17 -3.55
N SER A 35 17.01 20.67 -3.41
CA SER A 35 15.78 21.34 -3.88
C SER A 35 14.57 20.84 -3.07
N ARG A 36 13.47 21.62 -3.04
CA ARG A 36 12.23 21.42 -2.24
C ARG A 36 12.04 19.99 -1.72
N GLN A 37 11.97 19.84 -0.39
CA GLN A 37 11.83 18.56 0.28
C GLN A 37 10.41 18.00 0.15
N GLN A 38 10.10 17.40 -1.01
CA GLN A 38 8.88 16.63 -1.24
C GLN A 38 9.16 15.16 -0.87
N TRP A 39 8.27 14.56 -0.08
CA TRP A 39 8.40 13.16 0.36
C TRP A 39 7.50 12.20 -0.42
N ALA A 40 6.49 12.74 -1.10
CA ALA A 40 5.66 11.97 -2.01
C ALA A 40 6.45 11.55 -3.28
N ARG A 41 6.07 10.41 -3.83
CA ARG A 41 6.54 9.90 -5.11
C ARG A 41 5.84 10.65 -6.25
N ASP A 42 6.64 11.21 -7.15
CA ASP A 42 6.14 11.95 -8.31
C ASP A 42 5.93 11.07 -9.57
N ASP A 43 6.22 9.76 -9.51
CA ASP A 43 6.06 8.85 -10.66
C ASP A 43 4.76 8.00 -10.60
N PRO A 44 3.94 7.99 -11.67
CA PRO A 44 2.69 7.24 -11.70
C PRO A 44 2.88 5.73 -11.93
N ALA A 45 4.12 5.26 -12.15
CA ALA A 45 4.40 3.90 -12.59
C ALA A 45 3.95 2.84 -11.58
N PHE A 46 4.14 3.10 -10.28
CA PHE A 46 3.73 2.15 -9.23
C PHE A 46 2.21 1.97 -9.17
N LEU A 47 1.45 3.06 -9.26
CA LEU A 47 -0.01 3.01 -9.30
C LEU A 47 -0.49 2.25 -10.54
N VAL A 48 0.08 2.56 -11.71
CA VAL A 48 -0.25 1.88 -12.97
C VAL A 48 0.02 0.37 -12.86
N LEU A 49 1.14 -0.02 -12.27
CA LEU A 49 1.46 -1.43 -12.03
C LEU A 49 0.38 -2.13 -11.19
N MET A 50 -0.03 -1.52 -10.08
CA MET A 50 -1.09 -2.07 -9.22
C MET A 50 -2.43 -2.20 -9.95
N MET A 51 -2.82 -1.19 -10.74
CA MET A 51 -4.04 -1.20 -11.54
C MET A 51 -4.06 -2.36 -12.54
N VAL A 52 -2.93 -2.56 -13.25
CA VAL A 52 -2.78 -3.66 -14.20
C VAL A 52 -2.95 -5.01 -13.49
N PHE A 53 -2.30 -5.20 -12.33
CA PHE A 53 -2.46 -6.41 -11.52
C PHE A 53 -3.90 -6.63 -11.04
N LEU A 54 -4.60 -5.60 -10.57
CA LEU A 54 -6.00 -5.69 -10.16
C LEU A 54 -6.91 -6.11 -11.32
N ILE A 55 -6.71 -5.54 -12.50
CA ILE A 55 -7.50 -5.91 -13.69
C ILE A 55 -7.25 -7.38 -14.05
N PHE A 56 -6.00 -7.82 -14.13
CA PHE A 56 -5.69 -9.22 -14.48
C PHE A 56 -6.23 -10.21 -13.46
N THR A 57 -6.10 -9.92 -12.17
CA THR A 57 -6.56 -10.81 -11.10
C THR A 57 -8.07 -10.81 -10.96
N SER A 58 -8.75 -9.67 -11.09
CA SER A 58 -10.22 -9.59 -11.09
C SER A 58 -10.85 -10.34 -12.26
N LEU A 59 -10.23 -10.32 -13.44
CA LEU A 59 -10.63 -11.21 -14.55
C LEU A 59 -10.46 -12.69 -14.19
N GLY A 60 -9.38 -13.05 -13.49
CA GLY A 60 -9.18 -14.40 -12.94
C GLY A 60 -10.29 -14.81 -11.98
N PHE A 61 -10.68 -13.93 -11.05
CA PHE A 61 -11.80 -14.16 -10.13
C PHE A 61 -13.13 -14.34 -10.88
N ALA A 62 -13.42 -13.46 -11.84
CA ALA A 62 -14.63 -13.55 -12.64
C ALA A 62 -14.70 -14.87 -13.44
N PHE A 63 -13.57 -15.33 -13.97
CA PHE A 63 -13.46 -16.63 -14.62
C PHE A 63 -13.71 -17.79 -13.65
N CYS A 64 -13.05 -17.80 -12.47
CA CYS A 64 -13.24 -18.84 -11.47
C CYS A 64 -14.67 -18.89 -10.92
N MET A 65 -15.37 -17.76 -10.84
CA MET A 65 -16.77 -17.67 -10.43
C MET A 65 -17.77 -17.92 -11.56
N SER A 66 -17.30 -18.20 -12.79
CA SER A 66 -18.15 -18.42 -13.97
C SER A 66 -19.13 -17.27 -14.25
N LEU A 67 -18.67 -16.02 -14.11
CA LEU A 67 -19.49 -14.83 -14.39
C LEU A 67 -19.69 -14.61 -15.89
N ASN A 68 -20.84 -14.05 -16.26
CA ASN A 68 -21.10 -13.62 -17.64
C ASN A 68 -20.25 -12.41 -18.01
N ALA A 69 -20.00 -12.16 -19.31
CA ALA A 69 -19.12 -11.07 -19.76
C ALA A 69 -19.48 -9.69 -19.18
N ILE A 70 -20.77 -9.35 -19.11
CA ILE A 70 -21.25 -8.08 -18.53
C ILE A 70 -20.94 -8.02 -17.02
N GLN A 71 -21.20 -9.11 -16.30
CA GLN A 71 -20.93 -9.21 -14.87
C GLN A 71 -19.42 -9.15 -14.57
N SER A 72 -18.59 -9.73 -15.43
CA SER A 72 -17.13 -9.65 -15.33
C SER A 72 -16.62 -8.22 -15.50
N VAL A 73 -17.16 -7.47 -16.48
CA VAL A 73 -16.81 -6.06 -16.68
C VAL A 73 -17.26 -5.22 -15.48
N GLU A 74 -18.49 -5.40 -15.02
CA GLU A 74 -19.01 -4.72 -13.83
C GLU A 74 -18.15 -5.00 -12.59
N PHE A 75 -17.76 -6.27 -12.40
CA PHE A 75 -16.89 -6.69 -11.30
C PHE A 75 -15.50 -6.03 -11.37
N VAL A 76 -14.85 -6.01 -12.53
CA VAL A 76 -13.55 -5.35 -12.69
C VAL A 76 -13.65 -3.85 -12.42
N LEU A 77 -14.69 -3.19 -12.94
CA LEU A 77 -14.92 -1.76 -12.70
C LEU A 77 -15.15 -1.48 -11.21
N TRP A 78 -15.92 -2.32 -10.52
CA TRP A 78 -16.14 -2.19 -9.09
C TRP A 78 -14.84 -2.32 -8.29
N VAL A 79 -14.06 -3.37 -8.54
CA VAL A 79 -12.76 -3.60 -7.87
C VAL A 79 -11.80 -2.43 -8.10
N VAL A 80 -11.73 -1.91 -9.32
CA VAL A 80 -10.81 -0.82 -9.66
C VAL A 80 -11.25 0.53 -9.07
N PHE A 81 -12.49 0.93 -9.31
CA PHE A 81 -12.94 2.28 -8.95
C PHE A 81 -13.38 2.39 -7.49
N VAL A 82 -14.10 1.39 -6.98
CA VAL A 82 -14.63 1.40 -5.62
C VAL A 82 -13.57 0.86 -4.67
N ASP A 83 -13.18 -0.41 -4.82
CA ASP A 83 -12.35 -1.08 -3.82
C ASP A 83 -10.92 -0.56 -3.79
N PHE A 84 -10.36 -0.18 -4.94
CA PHE A 84 -9.02 0.39 -5.01
C PHE A 84 -9.02 1.91 -4.95
N ILE A 85 -9.54 2.63 -5.95
CA ILE A 85 -9.39 4.09 -6.00
C ILE A 85 -10.11 4.78 -4.82
N ALA A 86 -11.40 4.51 -4.61
CA ALA A 86 -12.15 5.21 -3.57
C ALA A 86 -11.63 4.90 -2.16
N ILE A 87 -11.36 3.62 -1.85
CA ILE A 87 -10.79 3.24 -0.54
C ILE A 87 -9.36 3.78 -0.36
N SER A 88 -8.53 3.79 -1.41
CA SER A 88 -7.16 4.34 -1.31
C SER A 88 -7.18 5.83 -0.95
N LEU A 89 -8.04 6.61 -1.61
CA LEU A 89 -8.19 8.03 -1.33
C LEU A 89 -8.74 8.27 0.08
N LEU A 90 -9.75 7.50 0.49
CA LEU A 90 -10.33 7.58 1.83
C LEU A 90 -9.28 7.29 2.90
N GLN A 91 -8.55 6.20 2.74
CA GLN A 91 -7.58 5.73 3.74
C GLN A 91 -6.34 6.63 3.82
N ALA A 92 -5.85 7.13 2.68
CA ALA A 92 -4.81 8.14 2.65
C ALA A 92 -5.25 9.42 3.38
N THR A 93 -6.47 9.89 3.11
CA THR A 93 -7.03 11.09 3.76
C THR A 93 -7.23 10.87 5.26
N PHE A 94 -7.73 9.70 5.67
CA PHE A 94 -7.93 9.34 7.07
C PHE A 94 -6.61 9.38 7.86
N PHE A 95 -5.57 8.69 7.37
CA PHE A 95 -4.28 8.71 8.06
C PHE A 95 -3.56 10.05 7.95
N TRP A 96 -3.73 10.79 6.86
CA TRP A 96 -3.22 12.15 6.73
C TRP A 96 -3.80 13.07 7.80
N ILE A 97 -5.13 13.04 8.00
CA ILE A 97 -5.81 13.80 9.06
C ILE A 97 -5.31 13.36 10.43
N ILE A 98 -5.28 12.05 10.71
CA ILE A 98 -4.83 11.54 12.02
C ILE A 98 -3.41 11.99 12.31
N THR A 99 -2.51 11.85 11.34
CA THR A 99 -1.11 12.14 11.55
C THR A 99 -0.88 13.62 11.78
N ASN A 100 -1.51 14.49 10.99
CA ASN A 100 -1.36 15.93 11.13
C ASN A 100 -2.11 16.52 12.33
N HIS A 101 -3.18 15.86 12.79
CA HIS A 101 -3.96 16.35 13.94
C HIS A 101 -3.47 15.81 15.29
N PHE A 102 -2.96 14.57 15.35
CA PHE A 102 -2.56 13.94 16.61
C PHE A 102 -1.05 13.80 16.79
N PHE A 103 -0.26 13.67 15.73
CA PHE A 103 1.18 13.36 15.81
C PHE A 103 2.08 14.56 15.51
N VAL A 104 1.57 15.59 14.84
CA VAL A 104 2.31 16.84 14.63
C VAL A 104 2.18 17.70 15.88
N ASP A 105 3.18 17.56 16.75
CA ASP A 105 3.33 18.36 17.95
C ASP A 105 3.73 19.80 17.54
N SER A 106 2.81 20.76 17.67
CA SER A 106 3.04 22.19 17.38
C SER A 106 4.19 22.80 18.21
N SER A 107 4.71 22.06 19.19
CA SER A 107 5.85 22.41 20.02
C SER A 107 7.22 22.30 19.33
N LYS A 108 7.33 21.58 18.20
CA LYS A 108 8.55 21.55 17.36
C LYS A 108 8.67 22.73 16.39
N SER A 109 7.60 23.51 16.19
CA SER A 109 7.64 24.83 15.51
C SER A 109 8.17 25.93 16.43
N ARG A 110 9.09 25.61 17.35
CA ARG A 110 9.83 26.65 18.08
C ARG A 110 10.84 27.26 17.12
N PRO A 111 10.81 28.58 16.88
CA PRO A 111 11.92 29.21 16.18
C PRO A 111 13.18 29.00 17.02
N GLN A 112 14.16 28.25 16.49
CA GLN A 112 15.48 28.24 17.09
C GLN A 112 16.01 29.67 17.02
N LEU A 113 15.99 30.38 18.16
CA LEU A 113 16.54 31.73 18.30
C LEU A 113 18.07 31.77 18.19
N ASN A 114 18.75 30.70 17.77
CA ASN A 114 20.21 30.62 17.78
C ASN A 114 20.73 30.21 16.40
N GLY A 115 21.14 31.18 15.59
CA GLY A 115 22.12 30.96 14.52
C GLY A 115 21.76 31.62 13.19
N LEU A 116 22.73 32.39 12.68
CA LEU A 116 22.73 33.22 11.48
C LEU A 116 22.63 32.44 10.13
N GLY A 117 21.80 31.40 10.04
CA GLY A 117 21.57 30.60 8.82
C GLY A 117 20.30 31.04 8.07
N PRO A 118 20.20 30.77 6.75
CA PRO A 118 18.96 31.03 6.02
C PRO A 118 17.85 30.15 6.61
N PHE A 119 16.77 30.81 7.00
CA PHE A 119 15.56 30.23 7.56
C PHE A 119 15.02 29.13 6.65
N VAL A 120 15.24 27.86 7.02
CA VAL A 120 14.56 26.72 6.42
C VAL A 120 13.57 26.22 7.46
N GLU A 121 12.34 26.73 7.39
CA GLU A 121 11.16 26.16 8.03
C GLU A 121 11.00 24.73 7.52
N THR A 122 11.40 23.75 8.33
CA THR A 122 11.04 22.34 8.10
C THR A 122 9.72 22.11 8.81
N ASP A 123 8.63 22.43 8.14
CA ASP A 123 7.29 22.16 8.64
C ASP A 123 7.15 20.62 8.80
N PRO A 124 6.96 20.08 10.02
CA PRO A 124 6.94 18.63 10.27
C PRO A 124 5.68 17.93 9.73
N GLN A 125 4.93 18.60 8.87
CA GLN A 125 3.64 18.16 8.38
C GLN A 125 3.79 16.99 7.40
N VAL A 126 2.83 16.07 7.47
CA VAL A 126 2.72 14.97 6.53
C VAL A 126 1.98 15.44 5.29
N GLU A 127 2.66 15.36 4.14
CA GLU A 127 2.05 15.59 2.84
C GLU A 127 1.02 14.50 2.54
N TRP A 128 -0.11 14.88 1.93
CA TRP A 128 -1.15 13.93 1.55
C TRP A 128 -0.64 12.87 0.56
N GLY A 129 0.22 13.29 -0.39
CA GLY A 129 0.84 12.36 -1.35
C GLY A 129 1.70 11.30 -0.68
N TYR A 130 2.42 11.66 0.39
CA TYR A 130 3.16 10.69 1.19
C TYR A 130 2.22 9.71 1.93
N ALA A 131 1.11 10.20 2.50
CA ALA A 131 0.12 9.32 3.14
C ALA A 131 -0.51 8.33 2.15
N PHE A 132 -0.73 8.78 0.91
CA PHE A 132 -1.18 7.94 -0.19
C PHE A 132 -0.14 6.89 -0.60
N ASP A 133 1.14 7.26 -0.69
CA ASP A 133 2.21 6.30 -0.97
C ASP A 133 2.36 5.24 0.13
N VAL A 134 2.24 5.63 1.40
CA VAL A 134 2.23 4.69 2.53
C VAL A 134 1.05 3.71 2.41
N HIS A 135 -0.13 4.19 1.98
CA HIS A 135 -1.26 3.32 1.70
C HIS A 135 -0.93 2.34 0.56
N LEU A 136 -0.44 2.81 -0.58
CA LEU A 136 -0.12 1.95 -1.73
C LEU A 136 0.94 0.90 -1.38
N ASN A 137 1.98 1.29 -0.62
CA ASN A 137 3.03 0.38 -0.16
C ASN A 137 2.50 -0.70 0.79
N GLY A 138 1.55 -0.36 1.68
CA GLY A 138 0.89 -1.34 2.54
C GLY A 138 -0.12 -2.21 1.79
N PHE A 139 -0.80 -1.64 0.79
CA PHE A 139 -1.81 -2.34 -0.01
C PHE A 139 -1.18 -3.34 -0.97
N PHE A 140 0.06 -3.14 -1.45
CA PHE A 140 0.71 -4.06 -2.37
C PHE A 140 0.87 -5.49 -1.84
N PRO A 141 1.43 -5.74 -0.63
CA PRO A 141 1.44 -7.07 -0.03
C PRO A 141 0.03 -7.65 0.17
N ALA A 142 -0.91 -6.82 0.60
CA ALA A 142 -2.31 -7.22 0.79
C ALA A 142 -2.96 -7.68 -0.53
N LEU A 143 -2.70 -6.97 -1.63
CA LEU A 143 -3.08 -7.34 -2.98
C LEU A 143 -2.46 -8.68 -3.36
N CYS A 144 -1.15 -8.88 -3.17
CA CYS A 144 -0.51 -10.16 -3.51
C CYS A 144 -1.14 -11.34 -2.75
N ILE A 145 -1.43 -11.17 -1.46
CA ILE A 145 -2.02 -12.22 -0.63
C ILE A 145 -3.46 -12.52 -1.10
N LEU A 146 -4.30 -11.49 -1.26
CA LEU A 146 -5.73 -11.68 -1.55
C LEU A 146 -6.02 -11.94 -3.02
N HIS A 147 -5.22 -11.43 -3.95
CA HIS A 147 -5.50 -11.53 -5.38
C HIS A 147 -4.63 -12.54 -6.13
N LEU A 148 -3.40 -12.81 -5.66
CA LEU A 148 -2.52 -13.81 -6.29
C LEU A 148 -2.54 -15.14 -5.52
N LEU A 149 -2.29 -15.09 -4.20
CA LEU A 149 -2.18 -16.32 -3.40
C LEU A 149 -3.54 -16.95 -3.11
N GLN A 150 -4.58 -16.18 -2.82
CA GLN A 150 -5.91 -16.70 -2.49
C GLN A 150 -6.65 -17.26 -3.72
N LEU A 151 -6.43 -16.68 -4.91
CA LEU A 151 -7.14 -17.02 -6.15
C LEU A 151 -7.20 -18.54 -6.46
N PRO A 152 -6.10 -19.31 -6.43
CA PRO A 152 -6.15 -20.76 -6.66
C PRO A 152 -6.95 -21.55 -5.60
N PHE A 153 -7.15 -20.98 -4.41
CA PHE A 153 -7.95 -21.60 -3.34
C PHE A 153 -9.42 -21.20 -3.39
N LEU A 154 -9.84 -20.36 -4.34
CA LEU A 154 -11.20 -19.83 -4.41
C LEU A 154 -12.24 -20.95 -4.45
N TYR A 155 -11.99 -22.03 -5.18
CA TYR A 155 -12.92 -23.17 -5.24
C TYR A 155 -13.19 -23.80 -3.87
N ILE A 156 -12.16 -23.88 -3.01
CA ILE A 156 -12.27 -24.43 -1.64
C ILE A 156 -12.96 -23.42 -0.72
N ILE A 157 -12.63 -22.13 -0.87
CA ILE A 157 -13.19 -21.03 -0.07
C ILE A 157 -14.70 -20.86 -0.35
N LEU A 158 -15.13 -21.04 -1.59
CA LEU A 158 -16.55 -20.94 -1.99
C LEU A 158 -17.40 -22.13 -1.51
N GLN A 159 -16.79 -23.23 -1.06
CA GLN A 159 -17.57 -24.32 -0.44
C GLN A 159 -18.05 -23.91 0.96
N ASN A 160 -19.26 -24.30 1.32
CA ASN A 160 -19.88 -24.03 2.64
C ASN A 160 -19.25 -24.79 3.83
N TRP A 161 -18.01 -25.25 3.68
CA TRP A 161 -17.32 -26.07 4.66
C TRP A 161 -16.58 -25.20 5.68
N PHE A 162 -16.32 -25.76 6.86
CA PHE A 162 -15.54 -25.07 7.89
C PHE A 162 -14.14 -24.70 7.38
N ILE A 163 -13.49 -25.59 6.62
CA ILE A 163 -12.13 -25.41 6.11
C ILE A 163 -12.03 -24.24 5.12
N GLY A 164 -13.00 -24.08 4.22
CA GLY A 164 -13.05 -22.97 3.26
C GLY A 164 -13.16 -21.61 3.98
N ARG A 165 -14.03 -21.53 4.99
CA ARG A 165 -14.18 -20.34 5.84
C ARG A 165 -12.92 -20.04 6.65
N LEU A 166 -12.30 -21.05 7.26
CA LEU A 166 -11.05 -20.89 8.01
C LEU A 166 -9.92 -20.39 7.11
N LEU A 167 -9.76 -20.97 5.92
CA LEU A 167 -8.74 -20.57 4.95
C LEU A 167 -8.96 -19.13 4.47
N GLY A 168 -10.19 -18.78 4.06
CA GLY A 168 -10.53 -17.42 3.62
C GLY A 168 -10.27 -16.38 4.71
N ASN A 169 -10.69 -16.67 5.95
CA ASN A 169 -10.41 -15.79 7.10
C ASN A 169 -8.91 -15.67 7.40
N THR A 170 -8.13 -16.74 7.19
CA THR A 170 -6.68 -16.71 7.39
C THR A 170 -5.99 -15.81 6.37
N PHE A 171 -6.37 -15.89 5.09
CA PHE A 171 -5.86 -14.97 4.06
C PHE A 171 -6.20 -13.51 4.38
N TRP A 172 -7.46 -13.25 4.77
CA TRP A 172 -7.92 -11.91 5.18
C TRP A 172 -7.15 -11.37 6.40
N LEU A 173 -7.04 -12.17 7.46
CA LEU A 173 -6.33 -11.78 8.68
C LEU A 173 -4.85 -11.52 8.38
N THR A 174 -4.21 -12.38 7.58
CA THR A 174 -2.81 -12.24 7.20
C THR A 174 -2.60 -10.95 6.39
N SER A 175 -3.43 -10.74 5.36
CA SER A 175 -3.42 -9.53 4.52
C SER A 175 -3.59 -8.25 5.35
N PHE A 176 -4.59 -8.23 6.23
CA PHE A 176 -4.83 -7.10 7.12
C PHE A 176 -3.65 -6.84 8.06
N THR A 177 -3.06 -7.89 8.64
CA THR A 177 -1.90 -7.76 9.53
C THR A 177 -0.70 -7.16 8.81
N TYR A 178 -0.39 -7.63 7.59
CA TYR A 178 0.69 -7.06 6.77
C TYR A 178 0.41 -5.61 6.40
N TYR A 179 -0.82 -5.30 5.98
CA TYR A 179 -1.24 -3.94 5.66
C TYR A 179 -0.98 -3.01 6.85
N THR A 180 -1.51 -3.33 8.03
CA THR A 180 -1.34 -2.51 9.24
C THR A 180 0.13 -2.36 9.63
N TYR A 181 0.92 -3.43 9.57
CA TYR A 181 2.34 -3.39 9.93
C TYR A 181 3.15 -2.46 9.00
N ILE A 182 2.97 -2.57 7.68
CA ILE A 182 3.70 -1.74 6.72
C ILE A 182 3.24 -0.29 6.78
N THR A 183 1.94 -0.03 6.93
CA THR A 183 1.41 1.33 7.11
C THR A 183 1.99 1.98 8.37
N PHE A 184 2.04 1.25 9.50
CA PHE A 184 2.66 1.74 10.73
C PHE A 184 4.15 2.05 10.54
N LEU A 185 4.91 1.15 9.89
CA LEU A 185 6.33 1.33 9.63
C LEU A 185 6.58 2.56 8.72
N GLY A 186 5.72 2.77 7.74
CA GLY A 186 5.73 3.95 6.87
C GLY A 186 5.67 5.24 7.68
N TYR A 187 4.62 5.44 8.49
CA TYR A 187 4.51 6.66 9.29
C TYR A 187 5.63 6.80 10.34
N ARG A 188 6.13 5.69 10.91
CA ARG A 188 7.23 5.75 11.89
C ARG A 188 8.53 6.28 11.32
N SER A 189 8.85 6.01 10.06
CA SER A 189 10.11 6.44 9.45
C SER A 189 10.23 7.96 9.32
N LYS A 190 9.10 8.68 9.28
CA LYS A 190 9.07 10.14 9.19
C LYS A 190 9.28 10.85 10.53
N PHE A 191 8.97 10.19 11.66
CA PHE A 191 9.04 10.81 12.99
C PHE A 191 10.27 10.40 13.83
N THR A 192 11.16 9.58 13.27
CA THR A 192 12.41 9.17 13.93
C THR A 192 13.59 9.90 13.29
#